data_AF-A0ABD1LPU7-F1
#
_entry.id   AF-A0ABD1LPU7-F1
#
_cell.length_a   1.000
_cell.length_b   1.000
_cell.length_c   1.000
_cell.angle_alpha   90.00
_cell.angle_beta   90.00
_cell.angle_gamma   90.00
#
_symmetry.space_group_name_H-M   'P 1'
#
loop_
_entity.id
_entity.type
_entity.pdbx_description
1 polymer ?
#
loop_
_entity_poly.entity_id
_entity_poly.type
_entity_poly.pdbx_seq_one_letter_code
_entity_poly.pdbx_strand_id
1 'polypeptide(L)'
;MNPEDEAEEDGANIDLDSPRKGKCVLLKTSTRQTSDVGLVDPDKLKPGDLVGVNKDSYLIMDTLPSEYDSRVKAMEVDEKPTEDYNDIGGLEKQIQELVEAIVLPMTYKERFQKLGVRPP
;
A
#
# COMPACT_ATOMS: atom_id res chain seq x y z
N MET A 1 32.57 -19.01 38.51
CA MET A 1 31.39 -18.87 39.39
C MET A 1 31.26 -17.39 39.65
N ASN A 2 30.51 -16.66 38.80
CA ASN A 2 30.26 -15.24 39.00
C ASN A 2 29.03 -15.09 39.90
N PRO A 3 29.03 -14.18 40.88
CA PRO A 3 28.01 -14.12 41.93
C PRO A 3 26.84 -13.19 41.58
N GLU A 4 26.43 -13.11 40.30
CA GLU A 4 25.34 -12.20 39.87
C GLU A 4 24.04 -12.92 39.52
N ASP A 5 23.96 -14.24 39.74
CA ASP A 5 22.72 -15.02 39.67
C ASP A 5 22.13 -15.18 41.09
N GLU A 6 21.64 -14.09 41.68
CA GLU A 6 20.70 -14.18 42.80
C GLU A 6 19.46 -13.31 42.53
N ALA A 7 18.32 -13.98 42.62
CA ALA A 7 16.99 -13.54 42.26
C ALA A 7 16.59 -12.18 42.86
N GLU A 8 16.06 -11.29 42.02
CA GLU A 8 15.15 -10.23 42.48
C GLU A 8 13.73 -10.55 42.00
N GLU A 9 13.00 -11.05 42.99
CA GLU A 9 11.59 -10.88 43.31
C GLU A 9 10.57 -10.58 42.18
N ASP A 10 9.59 -11.48 42.14
CA ASP A 10 8.22 -11.31 41.64
C ASP A 10 7.61 -9.99 42.19
N GLY A 11 7.88 -8.89 41.50
CA GLY A 11 7.28 -7.58 41.75
C GLY A 11 6.25 -7.27 40.67
N ALA A 12 5.06 -6.85 41.09
CA ALA A 12 3.96 -6.42 40.22
C ALA A 12 4.23 -5.06 39.51
N ASN A 13 5.45 -4.86 39.00
CA ASN A 13 5.82 -3.67 38.25
C ASN A 13 6.17 -4.08 36.82
N ILE A 14 5.21 -3.92 35.92
CA ILE A 14 5.48 -4.00 34.49
C ILE A 14 6.31 -2.76 34.17
N ASP A 15 7.62 -2.95 34.03
CA ASP A 15 8.55 -1.90 33.62
C ASP A 15 8.22 -1.49 32.17
N LEU A 16 7.47 -0.39 32.05
CA LEU A 16 7.03 0.20 30.77
C LEU A 16 8.16 0.93 30.04
N ASP A 17 9.28 1.22 30.72
CA ASP A 17 10.40 2.05 30.24
C ASP A 17 11.65 1.23 29.89
N SER A 18 11.63 -0.09 30.10
CA SER A 18 12.66 -0.98 29.57
C SER A 18 12.78 -0.74 28.06
N PRO A 19 13.97 -0.45 27.50
CA PRO A 19 14.11 -0.12 26.09
C PRO A 19 13.75 -1.37 25.28
N ARG A 20 12.46 -1.48 24.91
CA ARG A 20 11.96 -2.56 24.08
C ARG A 20 12.81 -2.53 22.82
N LYS A 21 13.69 -3.52 22.69
CA LYS A 21 14.59 -3.69 21.54
C LYS A 21 13.80 -4.25 20.35
N GLY A 22 12.71 -3.55 20.01
CA GLY A 22 11.71 -3.91 19.01
C GLY A 22 11.12 -2.65 18.40
N LYS A 23 10.74 -2.71 17.13
CA LYS A 23 10.14 -1.57 16.44
C LYS A 23 8.70 -1.39 16.96
N CYS A 24 8.36 -0.17 17.36
CA CYS A 24 7.03 0.20 17.85
C CYS A 24 6.20 0.82 16.71
N VAL A 25 4.89 0.59 16.70
CA VAL A 25 3.97 1.17 15.73
C VAL A 25 2.93 2.01 16.46
N LEU A 26 2.76 3.26 16.00
CA LEU A 26 1.69 4.13 16.45
C LEU A 26 0.49 3.98 15.51
N LEU A 27 -0.68 3.70 16.08
CA LEU A 27 -1.90 3.52 15.32
C LEU A 27 -2.92 4.59 15.68
N LYS A 28 -3.58 5.10 14.65
CA LYS A 28 -4.74 5.96 14.79
C LYS A 28 -5.97 5.17 14.35
N THR A 29 -6.85 4.87 15.30
CA THR A 29 -8.08 4.14 15.02
C THR A 29 -9.09 5.04 14.28
N SER A 30 -10.05 4.44 13.58
CA SER A 30 -11.16 5.16 12.95
C SER A 30 -12.01 5.93 13.97
N THR A 31 -11.99 5.55 15.25
CA THR A 31 -12.60 6.28 16.37
C THR A 31 -11.77 7.48 16.85
N ARG A 32 -10.69 7.83 16.13
CA ARG A 32 -9.78 8.95 16.43
C ARG A 32 -8.99 8.79 17.74
N GLN A 33 -8.83 7.57 18.23
CA GLN A 33 -7.95 7.27 19.36
C GLN A 33 -6.56 6.88 18.85
N THR A 34 -5.53 7.25 19.60
CA THR A 34 -4.14 6.90 19.30
C THR A 34 -3.65 5.93 20.36
N SER A 35 -3.26 4.73 19.93
CA SER A 35 -2.73 3.69 20.82
C SER A 35 -1.37 3.24 20.28
N ASP A 36 -0.42 3.00 21.17
CA ASP A 36 0.81 2.29 20.84
C ASP A 36 0.51 0.79 20.79
N VAL A 37 0.98 0.12 19.74
CA VAL A 37 0.83 -1.33 19.61
C VAL A 37 2.20 -1.93 19.41
N GLY A 38 2.49 -2.93 20.23
CA GLY A 38 3.77 -3.64 20.23
C GLY A 38 3.86 -4.73 19.16
N LEU A 39 5.12 -5.06 18.85
CA LEU A 39 5.62 -6.25 18.14
C LEU A 39 4.82 -6.73 16.92
N VAL A 40 4.85 -5.93 15.85
CA VAL A 40 4.42 -6.35 14.52
C VAL A 40 5.62 -6.34 13.58
N ASP A 41 5.66 -7.28 12.63
CA ASP A 41 6.72 -7.36 11.61
C ASP A 41 6.83 -6.02 10.86
N PRO A 42 7.92 -5.25 11.05
CA PRO A 42 8.02 -3.90 10.51
C PRO A 42 8.29 -3.87 9.00
N ASP A 43 8.66 -4.99 8.39
CA ASP A 43 9.03 -5.03 6.97
C ASP A 43 7.79 -5.02 6.05
N LYS A 44 6.62 -5.36 6.59
CA LYS A 44 5.34 -5.42 5.85
C LYS A 44 4.55 -4.12 5.93
N LEU A 45 4.85 -3.26 6.91
CA LEU A 45 4.07 -2.06 7.20
C LEU A 45 4.83 -0.78 6.83
N LYS A 46 4.13 0.13 6.17
CA LYS A 46 4.58 1.48 5.88
C LYS A 46 3.66 2.50 6.55
N PRO A 47 4.18 3.68 6.93
CA PRO A 47 3.34 4.75 7.43
C PRO A 47 2.24 5.11 6.43
N GLY A 48 0.98 5.07 6.88
CA GLY A 48 -0.19 5.35 6.04
C GLY A 48 -0.95 4.11 5.56
N ASP A 49 -0.44 2.90 5.81
CA ASP A 49 -1.17 1.67 5.50
C ASP A 49 -2.42 1.52 6.39
N LEU A 50 -3.48 0.97 5.80
CA LEU A 50 -4.69 0.60 6.51
C LEU A 50 -4.51 -0.80 7.10
N VAL A 51 -4.84 -0.95 8.38
CA VAL A 51 -4.73 -2.24 9.08
C VAL A 51 -6.00 -2.55 9.86
N GLY A 52 -6.36 -3.83 9.90
CA GLY A 52 -7.42 -4.33 10.77
C GLY A 52 -6.90 -4.44 12.19
N VAL A 53 -7.60 -3.83 13.14
CA VAL A 53 -7.27 -3.90 14.58
C VAL A 53 -8.39 -4.58 15.36
N ASN A 54 -8.03 -5.31 16.41
CA ASN A 54 -9.00 -5.82 17.38
C ASN A 54 -9.61 -4.66 18.19
N LYS A 55 -10.92 -4.70 18.47
CA LYS A 55 -11.64 -3.63 19.18
C LYS A 55 -11.25 -3.51 20.66
N ASP A 56 -10.93 -4.62 21.30
CA ASP A 56 -10.68 -4.68 22.74
C ASP A 56 -9.18 -4.63 23.06
N SER A 57 -8.35 -5.32 22.26
CA SER A 57 -6.91 -5.44 22.50
C SER A 57 -6.03 -4.55 21.61
N TYR A 58 -6.60 -3.83 20.65
CA TYR A 58 -5.91 -2.98 19.67
C TYR A 58 -4.79 -3.68 18.88
N LEU A 59 -4.71 -5.01 18.92
CA LEU A 59 -3.70 -5.77 18.17
C LEU A 59 -3.97 -5.69 16.66
N ILE A 60 -2.93 -5.45 15.87
CA ILE A 60 -2.99 -5.53 14.40
C ILE A 60 -3.20 -7.00 14.01
N MET A 61 -4.27 -7.26 13.27
CA MET A 61 -4.62 -8.60 12.80
C MET A 61 -4.18 -8.81 11.34
N ASP A 62 -4.49 -7.85 10.48
CA ASP A 62 -4.27 -7.98 9.04
C ASP A 62 -3.99 -6.62 8.39
N THR A 63 -3.29 -6.63 7.27
CA THR A 63 -3.06 -5.47 6.41
C THR A 63 -4.21 -5.36 5.42
N LEU A 64 -4.93 -4.24 5.46
CA LEU A 64 -6.01 -3.97 4.54
C LEU A 64 -5.47 -3.35 3.25
N PRO A 65 -6.08 -3.64 2.09
CA PRO A 65 -5.74 -2.94 0.87
C PRO A 65 -6.03 -1.45 1.00
N SER A 66 -5.29 -0.63 0.25
CA SER A 66 -5.52 0.81 0.20
C SER A 66 -6.96 1.12 -0.23
N GLU A 67 -7.66 1.93 0.55
CA GLU A 67 -9.02 2.35 0.25
C GLU A 67 -9.03 3.56 -0.68
N TYR A 68 -9.79 3.44 -1.78
CA TYR A 68 -10.08 4.55 -2.70
C TYR A 68 -11.52 5.01 -2.51
N ASP A 69 -11.76 6.29 -2.74
CA ASP A 69 -13.10 6.89 -2.67
C ASP A 69 -14.09 6.13 -3.58
N SER A 70 -15.33 5.96 -3.12
CA SER A 70 -16.35 5.23 -3.86
C SER A 70 -16.64 5.83 -5.23
N ARG A 71 -16.46 7.15 -5.40
CA ARG A 71 -16.60 7.84 -6.69
C ARG A 71 -15.48 7.46 -7.66
N VAL A 72 -14.28 7.18 -7.17
CA VAL A 72 -13.16 6.70 -8.01
C VAL A 72 -13.43 5.27 -8.45
N LYS A 73 -13.91 4.41 -7.53
CA LYS A 73 -14.32 3.05 -7.88
C LYS A 73 -15.45 3.02 -8.91
N ALA A 74 -16.38 3.99 -8.86
CA ALA A 74 -17.44 4.12 -9.85
C ALA A 74 -16.96 4.61 -11.23
N MET A 75 -15.72 5.13 -11.34
CA MET A 75 -15.10 5.51 -12.62
C MET A 75 -14.29 4.36 -13.23
N GLU A 76 -14.19 3.22 -12.54
CA GLU A 76 -13.59 2.02 -13.10
C GLU A 76 -14.43 1.51 -14.27
N VAL A 77 -13.77 1.17 -15.37
CA VAL A 77 -14.46 0.68 -16.58
C VAL A 77 -14.67 -0.82 -16.44
N ASP A 78 -15.90 -1.22 -16.08
CA ASP A 78 -16.27 -2.64 -15.92
C ASP A 78 -16.39 -3.36 -17.28
N GLU A 79 -16.98 -2.70 -18.28
CA GLU A 79 -17.23 -3.26 -19.60
C GLU A 79 -16.49 -2.50 -20.69
N LYS A 80 -15.90 -3.24 -21.63
CA LYS A 80 -15.25 -2.64 -22.79
C LYS A 80 -16.30 -1.98 -23.71
N PRO A 81 -16.02 -0.81 -24.29
CA PRO A 81 -16.85 -0.26 -25.35
C PRO A 81 -16.86 -1.19 -26.57
N THR A 82 -17.95 -1.14 -27.34
CA THR A 82 -18.19 -2.00 -28.50
C THR A 82 -17.70 -1.42 -29.83
N GLU A 83 -17.29 -0.16 -29.84
CA GLU A 83 -16.93 0.58 -31.06
C GLU A 83 -15.56 0.16 -31.60
N ASP A 84 -15.45 -0.01 -32.92
CA ASP A 84 -14.20 -0.29 -33.63
C ASP A 84 -13.67 0.97 -34.34
N TYR A 85 -12.37 1.02 -34.62
CA TYR A 85 -11.77 2.15 -35.36
C TYR A 85 -12.33 2.33 -36.78
N ASN A 86 -12.93 1.28 -37.35
CA ASN A 86 -13.57 1.33 -38.67
C ASN A 86 -14.89 2.13 -38.64
N ASP A 87 -15.51 2.28 -37.48
CA ASP A 87 -16.76 3.04 -37.32
C ASP A 87 -16.50 4.56 -37.27
N ILE A 88 -15.23 4.99 -37.19
CA ILE A 88 -14.82 6.38 -37.08
C ILE A 88 -14.32 6.91 -38.44
N GLY A 89 -15.16 7.65 -39.14
CA GLY A 89 -14.84 8.20 -40.47
C GLY A 89 -14.03 9.51 -40.45
N GLY A 90 -13.08 9.65 -41.39
CA GLY A 90 -12.42 10.92 -41.72
C GLY A 90 -11.33 11.40 -40.75
N LEU A 91 -10.97 10.60 -39.74
CA LEU A 91 -10.00 10.93 -38.69
C LEU A 91 -8.78 9.99 -38.64
N GLU A 92 -8.41 9.39 -39.77
CA GLU A 92 -7.33 8.40 -39.86
C GLU A 92 -6.00 8.90 -39.27
N LYS A 93 -5.64 10.16 -39.57
CA LYS A 93 -4.40 10.76 -39.07
C LYS A 93 -4.39 10.87 -37.55
N GLN A 94 -5.50 11.30 -36.95
CA GLN A 94 -5.64 11.46 -35.51
C GLN A 94 -5.66 10.10 -34.79
N ILE A 95 -6.30 9.10 -35.40
CA ILE A 95 -6.29 7.72 -34.89
C ILE A 95 -4.85 7.19 -34.88
N GLN A 96 -4.09 7.37 -35.96
CA GLN A 96 -2.71 6.93 -36.03
C GLN A 96 -1.83 7.60 -34.97
N GLU A 97 -1.91 8.94 -34.83
CA GLU A 97 -1.16 9.70 -33.82
C GLU A 97 -1.47 9.20 -32.40
N LEU A 98 -2.73 8.92 -32.09
CA LEU A 98 -3.16 8.42 -30.77
C LEU A 98 -2.68 6.99 -30.49
N VAL A 99 -2.74 6.11 -31.50
CA VAL A 99 -2.25 4.72 -31.40
C VAL A 99 -0.73 4.70 -31.19
N GLU A 100 0.02 5.54 -31.90
CA GLU A 100 1.47 5.66 -31.74
C GLU A 100 1.85 6.19 -30.35
N ALA A 101 1.08 7.14 -29.82
CA ALA A 101 1.35 7.74 -28.51
C ALA A 101 0.97 6.81 -27.33
N ILE A 102 -0.16 6.12 -27.39
CA ILE A 102 -0.69 5.36 -26.24
C ILE A 102 -0.48 3.84 -26.40
N VAL A 103 -0.86 3.28 -27.55
CA VAL A 103 -0.86 1.82 -27.75
C VAL A 103 0.56 1.30 -27.99
N LEU A 104 1.36 2.01 -28.77
CA LEU A 104 2.74 1.62 -29.10
C LEU A 104 3.64 1.44 -27.87
N PRO A 105 3.65 2.35 -26.86
CA PRO A 105 4.48 2.15 -25.68
C PRO A 105 3.95 1.05 -24.75
N MET A 106 2.64 0.79 -24.75
CA MET A 106 2.07 -0.32 -23.99
C MET A 106 2.39 -1.68 -24.61
N THR A 107 2.30 -1.80 -25.94
CA THR A 107 2.50 -3.06 -26.66
C THR A 107 3.97 -3.36 -26.97
N TYR A 108 4.77 -2.34 -27.31
CA TYR A 108 6.17 -2.49 -27.77
C TYR A 108 7.16 -1.71 -26.90
N LYS A 109 7.06 -1.83 -25.57
CA LYS A 109 7.93 -1.15 -24.61
C LYS A 109 9.43 -1.33 -24.89
N GLU A 110 9.85 -2.49 -25.37
CA GLU A 110 11.25 -2.78 -25.70
C GLU A 110 11.82 -1.89 -26.80
N ARG A 111 11.00 -1.46 -27.77
CA ARG A 111 11.47 -0.59 -28.86
C ARG A 111 11.88 0.78 -28.31
N PHE A 112 11.10 1.32 -27.37
CA PHE A 112 11.40 2.57 -26.68
C PHE A 112 12.63 2.45 -25.80
N GLN A 113 12.80 1.33 -25.09
CA GLN A 113 13.99 1.09 -24.26
C GLN A 113 15.27 0.97 -25.09
N LYS A 114 15.22 0.26 -26.23
CA LYS A 114 16.37 0.14 -27.15
C LYS A 114 16.74 1.48 -27.78
N LEU A 115 15.73 2.30 -28.09
CA LEU A 115 15.94 3.64 -28.63
C LEU A 115 16.37 4.65 -27.54
N GLY A 116 16.18 4.31 -26.26
CA GLY A 116 16.54 5.15 -25.12
C GLY A 116 15.64 6.37 -24.93
N VAL A 117 14.48 6.41 -25.58
CA VAL A 117 13.54 7.54 -25.51
C VAL A 117 12.38 7.21 -24.57
N ARG A 118 11.87 8.24 -23.90
CA ARG A 118 10.63 8.11 -23.12
C ARG A 118 9.44 8.24 -24.05
N PRO A 119 8.41 7.40 -23.90
CA PRO A 119 7.19 7.58 -24.65
C PRO A 119 6.54 8.93 -24.30
N PRO A 120 5.82 9.53 -25.25
CA PRO A 120 5.09 10.78 -25.04
C PRO A 120 3.97 10.65 -24.00
#